data_AF-L0N6Z8-F1
#
_entry.id   AF-L0N6Z8-F1
#
_cell.length_a   1.000
_cell.length_b   1.000
_cell.length_c   1.000
_cell.angle_alpha   90.00
_cell.angle_beta   90.00
_cell.angle_gamma   90.00
#
_symmetry.space_group_name_H-M   'P 1'
#
loop_
_entity.id
_entity.type
_entity.pdbx_description
1 polymer ?
#
loop_
_entity_poly.entity_id
_entity_poly.type
_entity_poly.pdbx_seq_one_letter_code
_entity_poly.pdbx_strand_id
1 'polypeptide(L)'
;IFMDQQITAVIINRKEHRLKKGCGYHLDLLVVSLMLGVCSVMGLPWFVAATVLSITHVNSLKLESACSAPGEQPKFLGIREQRVTGFMIFVLMGLSVFMTSVLKFIPMPVLYGVFLYMGVSSLKGIQFFDRIKLFGMPAKHQPDFI
;
A
#
# COMPACT_ATOMS: atom_id res chain seq x y z
N ILE A 1 -13.37 -11.39 0.48
CA ILE A 1 -13.77 -10.15 -0.22
C ILE A 1 -14.29 -9.07 0.73
N PHE A 2 -15.48 -9.21 1.35
CA PHE A 2 -15.96 -8.16 2.28
C PHE A 2 -14.97 -7.90 3.43
N MET A 3 -14.53 -8.95 4.12
CA MET A 3 -13.55 -8.83 5.21
C MET A 3 -12.23 -8.22 4.71
N ASP A 4 -11.68 -8.71 3.60
CA ASP A 4 -10.44 -8.19 3.04
C ASP A 4 -10.54 -6.71 2.64
N GLN A 5 -11.68 -6.30 2.07
CA GLN A 5 -11.95 -4.91 1.71
C GLN A 5 -11.97 -4.02 2.95
N GLN A 6 -12.71 -4.43 4.00
CA GLN A 6 -12.82 -3.64 5.23
C GLN A 6 -11.47 -3.55 5.95
N ILE A 7 -10.75 -4.66 6.08
CA ILE A 7 -9.42 -4.67 6.70
C ILE A 7 -8.46 -3.77 5.92
N THR A 8 -8.42 -3.90 4.60
CA THR A 8 -7.56 -3.07 3.74
C THR A 8 -7.91 -1.59 3.84
N ALA A 9 -9.20 -1.25 3.77
CA ALA A 9 -9.66 0.13 3.87
C ALA A 9 -9.34 0.76 5.22
N VAL A 10 -9.50 0.01 6.32
CA VAL A 10 -9.16 0.48 7.67
C VAL A 10 -7.65 0.69 7.82
N ILE A 11 -6.83 -0.19 7.25
CA ILE A 11 -5.37 -0.06 7.30
C ILE A 11 -4.92 1.20 6.55
N ILE A 12 -5.46 1.47 5.36
CA ILE A 12 -5.13 2.65 4.56
C ILE A 12 -5.61 3.93 5.25
N ASN A 13 -6.80 3.90 5.86
CA ASN A 13 -7.39 5.05 6.54
C ASN A 13 -6.89 5.25 7.98
N ARG A 14 -5.76 4.65 8.38
CA ARG A 14 -5.15 4.92 9.69
C ARG A 14 -4.85 6.41 9.84
N LYS A 15 -5.15 6.96 11.02
CA LYS A 15 -4.91 8.39 11.36
C LYS A 15 -3.44 8.80 11.16
N GLU A 16 -2.51 7.85 11.30
CA GLU A 16 -1.08 8.04 11.07
C GLU A 16 -0.75 8.52 9.65
N HIS A 17 -1.58 8.18 8.66
CA HIS A 17 -1.40 8.58 7.26
C HIS A 17 -1.82 10.03 6.96
N ARG A 18 -2.49 10.72 7.91
CA ARG A 18 -2.93 12.13 7.78
C ARG A 18 -3.62 12.44 6.43
N LEU A 19 -4.52 11.56 6.01
CA LEU A 19 -5.34 11.72 4.81
C LEU A 19 -6.30 12.91 4.97
N LYS A 20 -6.53 13.66 3.89
CA LYS A 20 -7.33 14.90 3.89
C LYS A 20 -8.74 14.69 3.36
N LYS A 21 -8.97 13.69 2.51
CA LYS A 21 -10.31 13.36 1.99
C LYS A 21 -11.04 12.39 2.92
N GLY A 22 -12.37 12.48 2.92
CA GLY A 22 -13.24 11.62 3.74
C GLY A 22 -13.18 10.15 3.32
N CYS A 23 -13.56 9.26 4.23
CA CYS A 23 -13.58 7.81 4.02
C CYS A 23 -14.86 7.39 3.28
N GLY A 24 -14.73 6.45 2.32
CA GLY A 24 -15.84 5.98 1.47
C GLY A 24 -16.14 4.49 1.57
N TYR A 25 -16.16 3.90 2.78
CA TYR A 25 -16.26 2.43 2.98
C TYR A 25 -17.47 1.77 2.31
N HIS A 26 -18.65 2.40 2.38
CA HIS A 26 -19.87 1.83 1.78
C HIS A 26 -19.87 1.92 0.26
N LEU A 27 -19.38 3.04 -0.28
CA LEU A 27 -19.28 3.25 -1.72
C LEU A 27 -18.30 2.25 -2.34
N ASP A 28 -17.17 2.06 -1.68
CA ASP A 28 -16.15 1.09 -2.08
C ASP A 28 -16.70 -0.34 -2.13
N LEU A 29 -17.48 -0.75 -1.10
CA LEU A 29 -18.14 -2.05 -1.09
C LEU A 29 -19.17 -2.23 -2.22
N LEU A 30 -19.94 -1.19 -2.52
CA LEU A 30 -20.93 -1.21 -3.61
C LEU A 30 -20.26 -1.35 -4.98
N VAL A 31 -19.13 -0.67 -5.19
CA VAL A 31 -18.37 -0.77 -6.45
C VAL A 31 -17.77 -2.16 -6.61
N VAL A 32 -17.19 -2.73 -5.54
CA VAL A 32 -16.64 -4.08 -5.56
C VAL A 32 -17.72 -5.12 -5.81
N SER A 33 -18.90 -5.00 -5.18
CA SER A 33 -20.00 -5.95 -5.42
C SER A 33 -20.53 -5.91 -6.85
N LEU A 34 -20.64 -4.71 -7.44
CA LEU A 34 -21.00 -4.55 -8.85
C LEU A 34 -19.97 -5.19 -9.79
N MET A 35 -18.67 -4.93 -9.54
CA MET A 35 -17.59 -5.54 -10.34
C MET A 35 -17.57 -7.06 -10.22
N LEU A 36 -17.83 -7.62 -9.04
CA LEU A 36 -17.96 -9.07 -8.87
C LEU A 36 -19.11 -9.66 -9.67
N GLY A 37 -20.26 -8.97 -9.70
CA GLY A 37 -21.39 -9.36 -10.54
C GLY A 37 -21.01 -9.42 -12.02
N VAL A 38 -20.34 -8.38 -12.53
CA VAL A 38 -19.85 -8.33 -13.92
C VAL A 38 -18.82 -9.43 -14.21
N CYS A 39 -17.84 -9.63 -13.32
CA CYS A 39 -16.81 -10.67 -13.48
C CYS A 39 -17.44 -12.07 -13.48
N SER A 40 -18.47 -12.31 -12.66
CA SER A 40 -19.22 -13.57 -12.61
C SER A 40 -19.92 -13.87 -13.94
N VAL A 41 -20.57 -12.87 -14.55
CA VAL A 41 -21.24 -13.02 -15.86
C VAL A 41 -20.24 -13.27 -16.98
N MET A 42 -19.06 -12.63 -16.93
CA MET A 42 -18.02 -12.78 -17.95
C MET A 42 -17.11 -14.00 -17.73
N GLY A 43 -17.29 -14.78 -16.66
CA GLY A 43 -16.46 -15.94 -16.31
C GLY A 43 -15.03 -15.59 -15.88
N LEU A 44 -14.79 -14.33 -15.46
CA LEU A 44 -13.48 -13.86 -15.03
C LEU A 44 -13.25 -14.12 -13.53
N PRO A 45 -12.00 -14.30 -13.08
CA PRO A 45 -11.67 -14.42 -11.67
C PRO A 45 -12.13 -13.22 -10.85
N TRP A 46 -12.55 -13.47 -9.62
CA TRP A 46 -13.00 -12.42 -8.71
C TRP A 46 -11.81 -11.63 -8.16
N PHE A 47 -11.90 -10.29 -8.23
CA PHE A 47 -10.91 -9.39 -7.68
C PHE A 47 -11.19 -9.08 -6.20
N VAL A 48 -10.12 -8.96 -5.41
CA VAL A 48 -10.16 -8.62 -3.99
C VAL A 48 -9.17 -7.49 -3.69
N ALA A 49 -9.46 -6.66 -2.68
CA ALA A 49 -8.51 -5.65 -2.23
C ALA A 49 -7.15 -6.26 -1.83
N ALA A 50 -6.08 -5.65 -2.34
CA ALA A 50 -4.72 -6.06 -2.07
C ALA A 50 -4.07 -5.12 -1.03
N THR A 51 -3.93 -5.60 0.20
CA THR A 51 -3.43 -4.81 1.33
C THR A 51 -2.00 -4.32 1.11
N VAL A 52 -1.06 -5.23 0.79
CA VAL A 52 0.36 -4.90 0.64
C VAL A 52 0.57 -3.91 -0.50
N LEU A 53 -0.06 -4.16 -1.65
CA LEU A 53 0.05 -3.29 -2.83
C LEU A 53 -0.51 -1.90 -2.54
N SER A 54 -1.66 -1.82 -1.86
CA SER A 54 -2.26 -0.54 -1.47
C SER A 54 -1.37 0.23 -0.50
N ILE A 55 -0.76 -0.43 0.49
CA ILE A 55 0.19 0.20 1.41
C ILE A 55 1.43 0.71 0.66
N THR A 56 1.99 -0.09 -0.25
CA THR A 56 3.15 0.33 -1.05
C THR A 56 2.81 1.53 -1.95
N HIS A 57 1.63 1.55 -2.55
CA HIS A 57 1.15 2.67 -3.36
C HIS A 57 0.95 3.95 -2.53
N VAL A 58 0.38 3.82 -1.34
CA VAL A 58 0.24 4.94 -0.40
C VAL A 58 1.60 5.45 0.08
N ASN A 59 2.53 4.53 0.37
CA ASN A 59 3.90 4.87 0.78
C ASN A 59 4.70 5.55 -0.32
N SER A 60 4.49 5.24 -1.60
CA SER A 60 5.16 5.92 -2.71
C SER A 60 4.67 7.36 -2.92
N LEU A 61 3.50 7.70 -2.34
CA LEU A 61 2.89 9.04 -2.36
C LEU A 61 3.12 9.83 -1.06
N LYS A 62 3.98 9.32 -0.17
CA LYS A 62 4.37 9.95 1.10
C LYS A 62 5.17 11.23 0.83
N LEU A 63 4.76 12.34 1.46
CA LEU A 63 5.50 13.60 1.46
C LEU A 63 6.27 13.72 2.78
N GLU A 64 7.58 13.81 2.65
CA GLU A 64 8.52 14.06 3.74
C GLU A 64 9.03 15.51 3.68
N SER A 65 9.25 16.12 4.84
CA SER A 65 9.70 17.51 4.94
C SER A 65 11.12 17.68 4.39
N ALA A 66 11.31 18.65 3.49
CA ALA A 66 12.59 18.96 2.87
C ALA A 66 13.58 19.69 3.80
N CYS A 67 13.11 20.23 4.92
CA CYS A 67 13.94 20.93 5.90
C CYS A 67 13.95 20.15 7.22
N SER A 68 14.76 19.10 7.27
CA SER A 68 15.24 18.55 8.53
C SER A 68 16.63 19.10 8.79
N ALA A 69 16.89 19.56 10.01
CA ALA A 69 18.27 19.79 10.45
C ALA A 69 19.06 18.47 10.30
N PRO A 70 20.36 18.51 9.93
CA PRO A 70 21.17 17.30 9.81
C PRO A 70 21.15 16.52 11.13
N GLY A 71 20.50 15.34 11.13
CA GLY A 71 20.28 14.49 12.31
C GLY A 71 18.83 14.34 12.77
N GLU A 72 17.88 15.15 12.29
CA GLU A 72 16.45 15.03 12.63
C GLU A 72 15.73 14.12 11.61
N GLN A 73 14.96 13.14 12.10
CA GLN A 73 14.15 12.27 11.24
C GLN A 73 13.20 13.13 10.38
N PRO A 74 13.07 12.85 9.07
CA PRO A 74 12.20 13.62 8.20
C PRO A 74 10.78 13.68 8.74
N LYS A 75 10.28 14.90 9.00
CA LYS A 75 8.90 15.09 9.46
C LYS A 75 7.93 14.66 8.37
N PHE A 76 7.08 13.69 8.68
CA PHE A 76 6.01 13.26 7.79
C PHE A 76 4.93 14.33 7.68
N LEU A 77 4.79 14.94 6.49
CA LEU A 77 3.85 16.02 6.22
C LEU A 77 2.45 15.50 5.85
N GLY A 78 2.38 14.32 5.22
CA GLY A 78 1.15 13.66 4.81
C GLY A 78 1.31 12.87 3.51
N ILE A 79 0.20 12.40 2.94
CA ILE A 79 0.17 11.66 1.68
C ILE A 79 -0.51 12.47 0.58
N ARG A 80 0.02 12.41 -0.64
CA ARG A 80 -0.60 13.01 -1.82
C ARG A 80 -1.70 12.12 -2.38
N GLU A 81 -2.95 12.48 -2.12
CA GLU A 81 -4.12 11.75 -2.62
C GLU A 81 -4.37 12.03 -4.12
N GLN A 82 -3.96 11.09 -4.98
CA GLN A 82 -4.11 11.20 -6.44
C GLN A 82 -4.96 10.06 -7.01
N ARG A 83 -5.83 10.40 -7.97
CA ARG A 83 -6.67 9.42 -8.72
C ARG A 83 -5.98 8.89 -9.97
N VAL A 84 -5.14 9.72 -10.59
CA VAL A 84 -4.49 9.43 -11.88
C VAL A 84 -3.48 8.27 -11.79
N THR A 85 -2.73 8.16 -10.70
CA THR A 85 -1.71 7.11 -10.55
C THR A 85 -2.32 5.72 -10.52
N GLY A 86 -3.42 5.53 -9.78
CA GLY A 86 -4.17 4.28 -9.77
C GLY A 86 -4.73 3.93 -11.15
N PHE A 87 -5.37 4.89 -11.82
CA PHE A 87 -5.89 4.70 -13.18
C PHE A 87 -4.80 4.32 -14.18
N MET A 88 -3.64 5.00 -14.15
CA MET A 88 -2.52 4.71 -15.03
C MET A 88 -1.95 3.31 -14.83
N ILE A 89 -1.90 2.81 -13.60
CA ILE A 89 -1.44 1.42 -13.34
C ILE A 89 -2.36 0.41 -14.02
N PHE A 90 -3.68 0.57 -13.93
CA PHE A 90 -4.63 -0.34 -14.59
C PHE A 90 -4.57 -0.24 -16.13
N VAL A 91 -4.40 0.97 -16.67
CA VAL A 91 -4.21 1.17 -18.12
C VAL A 91 -2.91 0.50 -18.60
N LEU A 92 -1.80 0.71 -17.91
CA LEU A 92 -0.52 0.09 -18.22
C LEU A 92 -0.57 -1.44 -18.10
N MET A 93 -1.33 -1.96 -17.13
CA MET A 93 -1.56 -3.41 -16.99
C MET A 93 -2.34 -3.95 -18.20
N GLY A 94 -3.36 -3.25 -18.68
CA GLY A 94 -4.08 -3.61 -19.91
C GLY A 94 -3.21 -3.53 -21.17
N LEU A 95 -2.35 -2.52 -21.27
CA LEU A 95 -1.42 -2.34 -22.39
C LEU A 95 -0.21 -3.27 -22.35
N SER A 96 0.04 -3.96 -21.23
CA SER A 96 1.20 -4.84 -21.03
C SER A 96 1.28 -5.95 -22.08
N VAL A 97 0.15 -6.42 -22.62
CA VAL A 97 0.07 -7.44 -23.67
C VAL A 97 0.83 -6.99 -24.93
N PHE A 98 0.74 -5.71 -25.31
CA PHE A 98 1.46 -5.16 -26.46
C PHE A 98 2.95 -4.99 -26.20
N MET A 99 3.35 -4.82 -24.93
CA MET A 99 4.75 -4.64 -24.52
C MET A 99 5.44 -5.93 -24.09
N THR A 100 4.81 -7.10 -24.33
CA THR A 100 5.33 -8.41 -23.92
C THR A 100 6.76 -8.67 -24.42
N SER A 101 7.10 -8.20 -25.63
CA SER A 101 8.46 -8.34 -26.20
C SER A 101 9.55 -7.69 -25.35
N VAL A 102 9.24 -6.57 -24.70
CA VAL A 102 10.18 -5.86 -23.80
C VAL A 102 10.13 -6.47 -22.40
N LEU A 103 8.93 -6.81 -21.91
CA LEU A 103 8.72 -7.36 -20.57
C LEU A 103 9.41 -8.73 -20.36
N LYS A 104 9.58 -9.52 -21.43
CA LYS A 104 10.26 -10.82 -21.38
C LYS A 104 11.74 -10.72 -20.97
N PHE A 105 12.39 -9.58 -21.18
CA PHE A 105 13.79 -9.38 -20.78
C PHE A 105 13.96 -9.21 -19.27
N ILE A 106 12.87 -9.06 -18.51
CA ILE A 106 12.92 -8.89 -17.05
C ILE A 106 13.04 -10.26 -16.38
N PRO A 107 14.17 -10.56 -15.71
CA PRO A 107 14.36 -11.86 -15.08
C PRO A 107 13.50 -11.97 -13.80
N MET A 108 12.87 -13.14 -13.61
CA MET A 108 12.02 -13.42 -12.44
C MET A 108 12.68 -13.16 -11.07
N PRO A 109 14.00 -13.41 -10.86
CA PRO A 109 14.68 -13.05 -9.62
C PRO A 109 14.55 -11.58 -9.20
N VAL A 110 14.48 -10.65 -10.16
CA VAL A 110 14.33 -9.22 -9.86
C VAL A 110 12.93 -8.94 -9.28
N LEU A 111 11.90 -9.57 -9.83
CA LEU A 111 10.53 -9.46 -9.32
C LEU A 111 10.44 -9.98 -7.88
N TYR A 112 11.08 -11.11 -7.57
CA TYR A 112 11.13 -11.62 -6.19
C TYR A 112 11.81 -10.64 -5.22
N GLY A 113 12.88 -9.96 -5.66
CA GLY A 113 13.51 -8.90 -4.88
C GLY A 113 12.55 -7.73 -4.59
N VAL A 114 11.78 -7.28 -5.58
CA VAL A 114 10.77 -6.23 -5.40
C VAL A 114 9.65 -6.70 -4.48
N PHE A 115 9.16 -7.93 -4.62
CA PHE A 115 8.15 -8.50 -3.72
C PHE A 115 8.64 -8.57 -2.26
N LEU A 116 9.89 -9.00 -2.05
CA LEU A 116 10.50 -9.01 -0.72
C LEU A 116 10.58 -7.61 -0.13
N TYR A 117 11.02 -6.62 -0.92
CA TYR A 117 11.05 -5.23 -0.50
C TYR A 117 9.66 -4.70 -0.12
N MET A 118 8.64 -4.96 -0.94
CA MET A 118 7.26 -4.56 -0.63
C MET A 118 6.77 -5.21 0.67
N GLY A 119 7.07 -6.50 0.89
CA GLY A 119 6.78 -7.21 2.13
C GLY A 119 7.42 -6.55 3.34
N VAL A 120 8.74 -6.37 3.34
CA VAL A 120 9.49 -5.77 4.46
C VAL A 120 9.08 -4.31 4.70
N SER A 121 8.85 -3.52 3.64
CA SER A 121 8.42 -2.13 3.79
C SER A 121 7.01 -2.02 4.36
N SER A 122 6.12 -2.98 4.08
CA SER A 122 4.76 -2.96 4.62
C SER A 122 4.69 -3.24 6.12
N LEU A 123 5.73 -3.88 6.69
CA LEU A 123 5.86 -4.13 8.14
C LEU A 123 6.27 -2.88 8.94
N LYS A 124 6.81 -1.85 8.28
CA LYS A 124 7.21 -0.60 8.95
C LYS A 124 5.96 0.19 9.35
N GLY A 125 5.84 0.57 10.63
CA GLY A 125 4.67 1.29 11.16
C GLY A 125 3.57 0.38 11.72
N ILE A 126 3.80 -0.93 11.80
CA ILE A 126 2.94 -1.84 12.55
C ILE A 126 3.41 -1.90 14.00
N GLN A 127 2.59 -1.41 14.92
CA GLN A 127 2.89 -1.38 16.36
C GLN A 127 3.31 -2.75 16.91
N PHE A 128 2.68 -3.83 16.43
CA PHE A 128 3.02 -5.20 16.81
C PHE A 128 4.47 -5.56 16.46
N PHE A 129 4.94 -5.19 15.26
CA PHE A 129 6.31 -5.49 14.84
C PHE A 129 7.32 -4.63 15.59
N ASP A 130 6.99 -3.39 15.90
CA ASP A 130 7.84 -2.52 16.71
C ASP A 130 7.94 -3.01 18.17
N ARG A 131 6.87 -3.58 18.73
CA ARG A 131 6.90 -4.24 20.05
C ARG A 131 7.72 -5.53 20.05
N ILE A 132 7.66 -6.32 18.97
CA ILE A 132 8.52 -7.51 18.83
C ILE A 132 9.99 -7.11 18.80
N LYS A 133 10.34 -6.04 18.05
CA LYS A 133 11.72 -5.54 18.04
C LYS A 133 12.18 -5.07 19.41
N LEU A 134 11.29 -4.51 20.21
CA LEU A 134 11.58 -4.06 21.57
C LEU A 134 12.15 -5.18 22.45
N PHE A 135 11.68 -6.43 22.27
CA PHE A 135 12.19 -7.59 23.00
C PHE A 135 13.68 -7.86 22.74
N GLY A 136 14.17 -7.52 21.54
CA GLY A 136 15.58 -7.64 21.17
C GLY A 136 16.40 -6.38 21.43
N MET A 137 15.80 -5.29 21.92
CA MET A 137 16.48 -4.01 22.12
C MET A 137 16.99 -3.90 23.56
N PRO A 138 18.27 -3.54 23.78
CA PRO A 138 18.77 -3.31 25.13
C PRO A 138 18.06 -2.10 25.75
N ALA A 139 17.72 -2.19 27.04
CA ALA A 139 16.90 -1.21 27.77
C ALA A 139 17.36 0.25 27.63
N LYS A 140 18.67 0.49 27.42
CA LYS A 140 19.25 1.84 27.21
C LYS A 140 18.77 2.55 25.93
N HIS A 141 18.36 1.79 24.91
CA HIS A 141 17.93 2.36 23.63
C HIS A 141 16.41 2.25 23.43
N GLN A 142 15.69 1.79 24.44
CA GLN A 142 14.25 1.70 24.39
C GLN A 142 13.68 3.13 24.36
N PRO A 143 12.86 3.48 23.35
CA PRO A 143 12.23 4.79 23.31
C PRO A 143 11.26 4.94 24.49
N ASP A 144 11.30 6.10 25.14
CA ASP A 144 10.34 6.49 26.18
C ASP A 144 8.97 6.67 25.54
N PHE A 145 8.10 5.66 25.62
CA PHE A 145 6.72 5.77 25.17
C PHE A 145 5.85 6.33 26.30
N ILE A 146 5.46 7.60 26.17
CA ILE A 146 4.18 8.14 26.70
C ILE A 146 3.14 8.03 25.60
#